data_AF-A0A7J5ESL5-F1
#
_entry.id   AF-A0A7J5ESL5-F1
#
_cell.length_a   1.000
_cell.length_b   1.000
_cell.length_c   1.000
_cell.angle_alpha   90.00
_cell.angle_beta   90.00
_cell.angle_gamma   90.00
#
_symmetry.space_group_name_H-M   'P 1'
#
loop_
_entity.id
_entity.type
_entity.pdbx_description
1 polymer ?
#
loop_
_entity_poly.entity_id
_entity_poly.type
_entity_poly.pdbx_seq_one_letter_code
_entity_poly.pdbx_strand_id
1 'polypeptide(L)' 'MFEPRRPEILAPAGDDASLGAALAAGADAVYFGLDDGFNARARAANFSLARLPEVVARVH' A
#
# COMPACT_ATOMS: atom_id res chain seq x y z
N MET A 1 1.29 25.62 -22.99
CA MET A 1 1.26 24.21 -23.47
C MET A 1 1.04 23.34 -22.24
N PHE A 2 0.11 22.39 -22.27
CA PHE A 2 -0.17 21.51 -21.14
C PHE A 2 0.77 20.31 -21.25
N GLU A 3 1.70 20.17 -20.31
CA GLU A 3 2.56 18.99 -20.23
C GLU A 3 1.77 17.91 -19.48
N PRO A 4 1.44 16.76 -20.11
CA PRO A 4 0.72 15.71 -19.40
C PRO A 4 1.63 15.16 -18.29
N ARG A 5 1.19 15.28 -17.04
CA ARG A 5 1.88 14.65 -15.90
C ARG A 5 1.86 13.14 -16.10
N ARG A 6 2.98 12.48 -15.82
CA ARG A 6 3.04 11.01 -15.80
C ARG A 6 2.00 10.50 -14.79
N PRO A 7 1.20 9.48 -15.14
CA PRO A 7 0.30 8.84 -14.18
C PRO A 7 1.08 8.25 -13.00
N GLU A 8 0.50 8.33 -11.81
CA GLU A 8 1.03 7.68 -10.61
C GLU A 8 0.54 6.22 -10.55
N ILE A 9 1.46 5.30 -10.27
CA ILE A 9 1.19 3.88 -10.08
C ILE A 9 0.81 3.61 -8.62
N LEU A 10 -0.47 3.33 -8.39
CA LEU A 10 -1.00 2.91 -7.10
C LEU A 10 -1.15 1.38 -7.04
N ALA A 11 -0.43 0.72 -6.13
CA ALA A 11 -0.43 -0.73 -5.99
C ALA A 11 -1.16 -1.23 -4.72
N PRO A 12 -1.90 -2.35 -4.80
CA PRO A 12 -2.51 -3.00 -3.63
C PRO A 12 -1.48 -3.75 -2.78
N ALA A 13 -1.33 -3.40 -1.50
CA ALA A 13 -0.49 -4.10 -0.54
C ALA A 13 -1.37 -4.76 0.55
N GLY A 14 -1.74 -6.03 0.40
CA GLY A 14 -2.67 -6.70 1.32
C GLY A 14 -2.01 -7.44 2.48
N ASP A 15 -0.71 -7.59 2.39
CA ASP A 15 0.16 -8.33 3.27
C ASP A 15 1.62 -7.89 3.02
N ASP A 16 2.55 -8.40 3.82
CA ASP A 16 3.97 -8.06 3.71
C ASP A 16 4.60 -8.44 2.35
N ALA A 17 4.13 -9.53 1.74
CA ALA A 17 4.67 -10.03 0.47
C ALA A 17 4.27 -9.13 -0.71
N SER A 18 2.99 -8.76 -0.79
CA SER A 18 2.47 -7.83 -1.80
C SER A 18 2.99 -6.42 -1.60
N LEU A 19 3.20 -5.96 -0.36
CA LEU A 19 3.91 -4.71 -0.08
C LEU A 19 5.33 -4.74 -0.63
N GLY A 20 6.09 -5.80 -0.34
CA GLY A 20 7.46 -5.96 -0.86
C GLY A 20 7.50 -5.99 -2.39
N ALA A 21 6.56 -6.69 -3.02
CA ALA A 21 6.45 -6.74 -4.48
C ALA A 21 6.14 -5.36 -5.09
N ALA A 22 5.23 -4.58 -4.48
CA ALA A 22 4.90 -3.24 -4.94
C ALA A 22 6.11 -2.29 -4.89
N LEU A 23 6.86 -2.34 -3.78
CA LEU A 23 8.09 -1.55 -3.62
C LEU A 23 9.16 -1.95 -4.65
N ALA A 24 9.40 -3.25 -4.81
CA ALA A 24 10.38 -3.75 -5.78
C ALA A 24 10.02 -3.42 -7.23
N ALA A 25 8.73 -3.35 -7.56
CA ALA A 25 8.23 -2.95 -8.87
C ALA A 25 8.30 -1.43 -9.12
N GLY A 26 8.61 -0.62 -8.11
CA GLY A 26 8.68 0.83 -8.21
C GLY A 26 7.31 1.50 -8.28
N ALA A 27 6.32 1.01 -7.52
CA ALA A 27 5.04 1.70 -7.36
C ALA A 27 5.25 3.08 -6.71
N ASP A 28 4.56 4.10 -7.22
CA ASP A 28 4.61 5.47 -6.67
C ASP A 28 3.85 5.57 -5.34
N ALA A 29 2.80 4.75 -5.17
CA ALA A 29 2.01 4.69 -3.96
C ALA A 29 1.48 3.28 -3.70
N VAL A 30 1.13 2.99 -2.45
CA VAL A 30 0.46 1.75 -2.05
C VAL A 30 -0.80 2.02 -1.24
N TYR A 31 -1.77 1.13 -1.33
CA TYR A 31 -2.94 1.12 -0.44
C TYR A 31 -3.14 -0.24 0.23
N PHE A 32 -3.51 -0.18 1.50
CA PHE A 32 -3.72 -1.34 2.35
C PHE A 32 -4.87 -1.09 3.33
N GLY A 33 -5.47 -2.18 3.82
CA GLY A 33 -6.50 -2.14 4.85
C GLY A 33 -5.91 -2.42 6.23
N LEU A 34 -6.65 -2.05 7.27
CA LEU A 34 -6.41 -2.51 8.62
C LEU A 34 -7.18 -3.80 8.88
N ASP A 35 -6.66 -4.66 9.77
CA ASP A 35 -7.38 -5.86 10.22
C ASP A 35 -8.56 -5.51 11.16
N ASP A 36 -8.47 -4.36 11.84
CA ASP A 36 -9.54 -3.79 12.64
C ASP A 36 -10.55 -2.98 11.80
N GLY A 37 -11.85 -3.21 12.05
CA GLY A 37 -12.96 -2.40 11.50
C GLY A 37 -13.43 -2.81 10.10
N PHE A 38 -14.14 -1.89 9.42
CA PHE A 38 -14.71 -2.13 8.10
C PHE A 38 -13.84 -1.52 7.01
N ASN A 39 -13.38 -2.34 6.07
CA ASN A 39 -12.59 -1.88 4.92
C ASN A 39 -12.84 -2.71 3.66
N ALA A 40 -12.55 -2.13 2.50
CA ALA A 40 -12.77 -2.75 1.19
C ALA A 40 -11.91 -4.01 0.93
N ARG A 41 -10.90 -4.27 1.77
CA ARG A 41 -9.99 -5.41 1.71
C ARG A 41 -10.14 -6.36 2.90
N ALA A 42 -11.34 -6.47 3.47
CA ALA A 42 -11.61 -7.32 4.63
C ALA A 42 -11.19 -8.81 4.50
N ARG A 43 -10.91 -9.30 3.28
CA ARG A 43 -10.43 -10.68 3.01
C ARG A 43 -8.91 -10.81 2.86
N ALA A 44 -8.17 -9.71 2.82
CA ALA A 44 -6.71 -9.73 2.85
C ALA A 44 -6.21 -9.95 4.28
N ALA A 45 -4.95 -10.35 4.45
CA ALA A 45 -4.36 -10.48 5.79
C ALA A 45 -4.37 -9.13 6.54
N ASN A 46 -4.21 -8.03 5.78
CA ASN A 46 -4.19 -6.65 6.26
C ASN A 46 -3.07 -6.40 7.28
N PHE A 47 -2.98 -5.16 7.76
CA PHE A 47 -2.00 -4.75 8.76
C PHE A 47 -2.72 -4.34 10.04
N SER A 48 -2.13 -4.66 11.19
CA SER A 48 -2.67 -4.18 12.45
C SER A 48 -2.39 -2.71 12.66
N LEU A 49 -3.26 -2.03 13.42
CA LEU A 49 -3.06 -0.64 13.78
C LEU A 49 -1.71 -0.42 14.49
N ALA A 50 -1.26 -1.39 15.28
CA ALA A 50 0.03 -1.34 15.96
C ALA A 50 1.24 -1.45 15.01
N ARG A 51 1.08 -2.11 13.85
CA ARG A 51 2.15 -2.26 12.84
C ARG A 51 2.23 -1.09 11.86
N LEU A 52 1.24 -0.21 11.81
CA LEU A 52 1.24 0.97 10.93
C LEU A 52 2.56 1.76 10.94
N PRO A 53 3.17 2.10 12.09
CA PRO A 53 4.44 2.83 12.11
C PRO A 53 5.58 2.11 11.37
N GLU A 54 5.67 0.78 11.50
CA GLU A 54 6.65 -0.06 10.81
C GLU A 54 6.37 -0.08 9.30
N VAL A 55 5.11 -0.26 8.91
CA VAL A 55 4.70 -0.29 7.49
C VAL A 55 4.97 1.04 6.81
N VAL A 56 4.65 2.16 7.47
CA VAL A 56 4.89 3.52 6.98
C VAL A 56 6.39 3.79 6.83
N ALA A 57 7.22 3.32 7.77
CA ALA A 57 8.68 3.45 7.68
C ALA A 57 9.30 2.65 6.52
N ARG A 58 8.60 1.66 5.95
CA ARG A 58 9.08 0.89 4.79
C ARG A 58 8.77 1.55 3.45
N VAL A 59 7.83 2.51 3.41
CA VAL A 59 7.34 3.15 2.18
C VAL A 59 7.80 4.60 2.03
N HIS A 60 8.55 5.14 3.00
CA HIS A 60 9.13 6.49 3.03
C HIS A 60 10.63 6.44 3.29
#